data_AF-A0A925FQT7-F1
#
_entry.id   AF-A0A925FQT7-F1
#
_cell.length_a   1.000
_cell.length_b   1.000
_cell.length_c   1.000
_cell.angle_alpha   90.00
_cell.angle_beta   90.00
_cell.angle_gamma   90.00
#
_symmetry.space_group_name_H-M   'P 1'
#
loop_
_entity.id
_entity.type
_entity.pdbx_description
1 polymer ?
#
loop_
_entity_poly.entity_id
_entity_poly.type
_entity_poly.pdbx_seq_one_letter_code
_entity_poly.pdbx_strand_id
1 'polypeptide(L)'
;MKKYEKELAEYASVLEQSAKETHRAEDRTRYQQHLASAALMFVAIVKDESISKLKELVAAERRSYGWDFLSEPAGEAAEKAFHTFATMVESE
;
A
#
# COMPACT_ATOMS: atom_id res chain seq x y z
N MET A 1 11.24 -5.49 -12.61
CA MET A 1 10.78 -4.71 -11.43
C MET A 1 10.19 -3.33 -11.77
N LYS A 2 10.73 -2.57 -12.73
CA LYS A 2 10.30 -1.18 -13.01
C LYS A 2 8.80 -0.93 -13.19
N LYS A 3 8.06 -1.90 -13.71
CA LYS A 3 6.61 -1.80 -13.90
C LYS A 3 5.83 -1.63 -12.58
N TYR A 4 6.35 -2.16 -11.47
CA TYR A 4 5.72 -2.06 -10.15
C TYR A 4 6.00 -0.74 -9.45
N GLU A 5 7.09 -0.05 -9.81
CA GLU A 5 7.49 1.21 -9.17
C GLU A 5 6.43 2.29 -9.36
N LYS A 6 5.82 2.37 -10.55
CA LYS A 6 4.78 3.36 -10.84
C LYS A 6 3.53 3.13 -10.01
N GLU A 7 3.01 1.90 -10.00
CA GLU A 7 1.79 1.57 -9.26
C GLU A 7 2.01 1.66 -7.75
N LEU A 8 3.21 1.29 -7.26
CA LEU A 8 3.55 1.48 -5.85
C LEU A 8 3.66 2.97 -5.48
N ALA A 9 4.22 3.80 -6.37
CA ALA A 9 4.28 5.24 -6.16
C ALA A 9 2.88 5.88 -6.15
N GLU A 10 1.98 5.41 -7.02
CA GLU A 10 0.57 5.84 -7.03
C GLU A 10 -0.12 5.46 -5.71
N TYR A 11 0.06 4.22 -5.24
CA TYR A 11 -0.43 3.78 -3.93
C TYR A 11 0.10 4.66 -2.79
N ALA A 12 1.41 4.89 -2.73
CA ALA A 12 2.02 5.74 -1.71
C ALA A 12 1.51 7.19 -1.76
N SER A 13 1.29 7.73 -2.96
CA SER A 13 0.73 9.08 -3.14
C SER A 13 -0.70 9.18 -2.62
N VAL A 14 -1.54 8.16 -2.88
CA VAL A 14 -2.91 8.12 -2.37
C VAL A 14 -2.91 8.03 -0.85
N LEU A 15 -2.07 7.18 -0.26
CA LEU A 15 -1.93 7.10 1.21
C LEU A 15 -1.52 8.43 1.84
N GLU A 16 -0.54 9.12 1.25
CA GLU A 16 -0.06 10.41 1.74
C GLU A 16 -1.15 11.48 1.69
N GLN A 17 -1.91 11.52 0.59
CA GLN A 17 -3.04 12.41 0.44
C GLN A 17 -4.16 12.08 1.45
N SER A 18 -4.55 10.81 1.57
CA SER A 18 -5.56 10.36 2.54
C SER A 18 -5.16 10.65 3.99
N ALA A 19 -3.87 10.54 4.33
CA ALA A 19 -3.35 10.89 5.65
C ALA A 19 -3.44 12.38 5.98
N LYS A 20 -3.34 13.25 4.96
CA LYS A 20 -3.48 14.71 5.09
C LYS A 20 -4.94 15.13 5.19
N GLU A 21 -5.82 14.50 4.42
CA GLU A 21 -7.24 14.84 4.35
C GLU A 21 -8.05 14.26 5.52
N THR A 22 -7.59 13.19 6.15
CA THR A 22 -8.29 12.64 7.32
C THR A 22 -8.22 13.57 8.54
N HIS A 23 -9.37 13.78 9.16
CA HIS A 23 -9.51 14.49 10.43
C HIS A 23 -9.41 13.56 11.65
N ARG A 24 -9.35 12.23 11.44
CA ARG A 24 -9.29 11.22 12.50
C ARG A 24 -7.84 10.83 12.77
N ALA A 25 -7.38 11.03 14.01
CA ALA A 25 -6.02 10.68 14.42
C ALA A 25 -5.74 9.17 14.32
N GLU A 26 -6.77 8.34 14.55
CA GLU A 26 -6.68 6.88 14.42
C GLU A 26 -6.40 6.46 12.97
N ASP A 27 -7.13 7.01 12.01
CA ASP A 27 -6.92 6.72 10.59
C ASP A 27 -5.56 7.25 10.10
N ARG A 28 -5.09 8.40 10.59
CA ARG A 28 -3.75 8.91 10.27
C ARG A 28 -2.65 7.92 10.66
N THR A 29 -2.77 7.29 11.83
CA THR A 29 -1.81 6.28 12.29
C THR A 29 -1.81 5.06 11.35
N ARG A 30 -2.99 4.63 10.90
CA ARG A 30 -3.14 3.53 9.95
C ARG A 30 -2.53 3.87 8.58
N TYR A 31 -2.80 5.05 8.03
CA TYR A 31 -2.16 5.48 6.78
C TYR A 31 -0.63 5.52 6.89
N GLN A 32 -0.07 5.89 8.05
CA GLN A 32 1.37 5.83 8.29
C GLN A 32 1.91 4.39 8.32
N GLN A 33 1.16 3.45 8.88
CA GLN A 33 1.52 2.02 8.84
C GLN A 33 1.54 1.50 7.40
N HIS A 34 0.52 1.82 6.61
CA HIS A 34 0.45 1.48 5.19
C HIS A 34 1.60 2.11 4.38
N LEU A 35 1.99 3.36 4.69
CA LEU A 35 3.16 4.00 4.08
C LEU A 35 4.47 3.29 4.44
N ALA A 36 4.61 2.81 5.68
CA ALA A 36 5.77 2.02 6.09
C ALA A 36 5.83 0.69 5.34
N SER A 37 4.69 0.02 5.16
CA SER A 37 4.59 -1.18 4.32
C SER A 37 4.96 -0.89 2.85
N ALA A 38 4.46 0.20 2.28
CA ALA A 38 4.81 0.62 0.92
C ALA A 38 6.32 0.87 0.76
N ALA A 39 6.99 1.44 1.78
CA ALA A 39 8.44 1.60 1.78
C ALA A 39 9.19 0.25 1.78
N LEU A 40 8.70 -0.75 2.53
CA LEU A 40 9.27 -2.11 2.51
C LEU A 40 9.10 -2.78 1.13
N MET A 41 7.94 -2.59 0.50
CA MET A 41 7.69 -3.07 -0.86
C MET A 41 8.63 -2.41 -1.88
N PHE A 42 8.90 -1.11 -1.73
CA PHE A 42 9.84 -0.39 -2.58
C PHE A 42 11.27 -0.97 -2.46
N VAL A 43 11.72 -1.27 -1.24
CA VAL A 43 13.02 -1.94 -1.03
C VAL A 43 13.05 -3.32 -1.71
N ALA A 44 11.98 -4.10 -1.61
CA ALA A 44 11.89 -5.40 -2.28
C ALA A 44 11.96 -5.29 -3.82
N ILE A 45 11.42 -4.22 -4.39
CA ILE A 45 11.44 -3.94 -5.83
C ILE A 45 12.82 -3.46 -6.30
N VAL A 46 13.40 -2.47 -5.62
CA VAL A 46 14.57 -1.74 -6.12
C VAL A 46 15.88 -2.35 -5.66
N LYS A 47 15.93 -2.86 -4.43
CA LYS A 47 17.16 -3.37 -3.84
C LYS A 47 17.27 -4.89 -3.94
N ASP A 48 16.20 -5.59 -3.55
CA ASP A 48 16.25 -7.05 -3.46
C ASP A 48 15.89 -7.72 -4.79
N GLU A 49 15.22 -6.98 -5.70
CA GLU A 49 14.68 -7.45 -6.97
C GLU A 49 13.95 -8.82 -6.85
N SER A 50 13.27 -9.03 -5.71
CA SER A 50 12.63 -10.30 -5.37
C SER A 50 11.10 -10.23 -5.42
N ILE A 51 10.52 -10.88 -6.43
CA ILE A 51 9.06 -10.96 -6.58
C ILE A 51 8.41 -11.79 -5.46
N SER A 52 9.09 -12.82 -4.96
CA SER A 52 8.62 -13.64 -3.84
C SER A 52 8.47 -12.79 -2.58
N LYS A 53 9.50 -12.01 -2.23
CA LYS A 53 9.46 -11.09 -1.08
C LYS A 53 8.38 -10.03 -1.26
N LEU A 54 8.23 -9.50 -2.47
CA LEU A 54 7.17 -8.53 -2.77
C LEU A 54 5.77 -9.13 -2.56
N LYS A 55 5.54 -10.36 -3.03
CA LYS A 55 4.28 -11.09 -2.81
C LYS A 55 4.00 -11.34 -1.33
N GLU A 56 5.01 -11.69 -0.53
CA GLU A 56 4.86 -11.86 0.91
C GLU A 56 4.44 -10.56 1.60
N LEU A 57 5.05 -9.44 1.22
CA LEU A 57 4.70 -8.12 1.74
C LEU A 57 3.29 -7.70 1.31
N VAL A 58 2.90 -7.93 0.05
CA VAL A 58 1.53 -7.69 -0.44
C VAL A 58 0.51 -8.53 0.32
N ALA A 59 0.81 -9.81 0.59
CA ALA A 59 -0.08 -10.66 1.36
C ALA A 59 -0.23 -10.19 2.82
N ALA A 60 0.84 -9.71 3.44
CA ALA A 60 0.80 -9.13 4.79
C ALA A 60 -0.02 -7.83 4.83
N GLU A 61 0.17 -6.96 3.84
CA GLU A 61 -0.57 -5.70 3.71
C GLU A 61 -2.07 -5.94 3.50
N ARG A 62 -2.44 -6.91 2.66
CA ARG A 62 -3.85 -7.28 2.43
C ARG A 62 -4.54 -7.76 3.70
N ARG A 63 -3.83 -8.50 4.56
CA ARG A 63 -4.38 -8.89 5.88
C ARG A 63 -4.60 -7.69 6.77
N SER A 64 -3.72 -6.69 6.71
CA SER A 64 -3.84 -5.46 7.51
C SER A 64 -5.09 -4.67 7.12
N TYR A 65 -5.36 -4.49 5.81
CA TYR A 65 -6.62 -3.91 5.34
C TYR A 65 -7.87 -4.67 5.80
N GLY A 66 -7.80 -6.01 5.85
CA GLY A 66 -8.90 -6.85 6.32
C GLY A 66 -9.20 -6.72 7.82
N TRP A 67 -8.29 -6.17 8.61
CA TRP A 67 -8.43 -6.00 10.07
C TRP A 67 -8.68 -4.55 10.47
N ASP A 68 -8.18 -3.59 9.69
CA ASP A 68 -8.24 -2.16 9.97
C ASP A 68 -8.97 -1.42 8.85
N PHE A 69 -10.30 -1.41 8.91
CA PHE A 69 -11.13 -0.68 7.95
C PHE A 69 -10.85 0.83 8.05
N LEU A 70 -10.25 1.40 7.00
CA LEU A 70 -10.08 2.84 6.85
C LEU A 70 -11.44 3.44 6.49
N SER A 71 -11.92 4.35 7.33
CA SER A 71 -13.22 4.99 7.12
C SER A 71 -13.14 6.06 6.03
N GLU A 72 -14.31 6.41 5.47
CA GLU A 72 -14.51 7.56 4.57
C GLU A 72 -13.91 7.36 3.15
N PRO A 73 -14.24 8.23 2.18
CA PRO A 73 -13.82 8.06 0.78
C PRO A 73 -12.30 7.96 0.58
N ALA A 74 -11.54 8.54 1.51
CA ALA A 74 -10.08 8.49 1.52
C ALA A 74 -9.55 7.08 1.80
N GLY A 75 -10.25 6.29 2.63
CA GLY A 75 -9.92 4.89 2.90
C GLY A 75 -10.20 3.99 1.71
N GLU A 76 -11.36 4.19 1.06
CA GLU A 76 -11.73 3.46 -0.16
C GLU A 76 -10.74 3.74 -1.31
N ALA A 77 -10.28 5.00 -1.45
CA ALA A 77 -9.27 5.35 -2.44
C ALA A 77 -7.94 4.62 -2.19
N ALA A 78 -7.48 4.60 -0.94
CA ALA A 78 -6.25 3.90 -0.55
C ALA A 78 -6.36 2.39 -0.77
N GLU A 79 -7.47 1.78 -0.36
CA GLU A 79 -7.71 0.34 -0.54
C GLU A 79 -7.77 -0.02 -2.03
N LYS A 80 -8.43 0.79 -2.86
CA LYS A 80 -8.49 0.58 -4.31
C LYS A 80 -7.11 0.68 -4.95
N ALA A 81 -6.30 1.67 -4.58
CA ALA A 81 -4.93 1.81 -5.09
C ALA A 81 -4.06 0.62 -4.68
N PHE A 82 -4.16 0.17 -3.43
CA PHE A 82 -3.51 -1.06 -2.98
C PHE A 82 -3.98 -2.28 -3.77
N HIS A 83 -5.28 -2.42 -4.00
CA HIS A 83 -5.84 -3.57 -4.71
C HIS A 83 -5.33 -3.66 -6.16
N THR A 84 -5.22 -2.53 -6.86
CA THR A 84 -4.62 -2.45 -8.20
C THR A 84 -3.18 -2.94 -8.18
N PHE A 85 -2.38 -2.41 -7.25
CA PHE A 85 -0.98 -2.83 -7.08
C PHE A 85 -0.85 -4.31 -6.74
N ALA A 86 -1.62 -4.80 -5.77
CA ALA A 86 -1.60 -6.18 -5.30
C ALA A 86 -1.93 -7.16 -6.43
N THR A 87 -2.99 -6.89 -7.19
CA THR A 87 -3.42 -7.73 -8.31
C THR A 87 -2.34 -7.85 -9.39
N MET A 88 -1.64 -6.74 -9.66
CA MET A 88 -0.51 -6.73 -10.60
C MET A 88 0.66 -7.59 -10.13
N VAL A 89 0.96 -7.58 -8.82
CA VAL A 89 2.03 -8.39 -8.22
C VAL A 89 1.66 -9.87 -8.16
N GLU A 90 0.40 -10.20 -7.88
CA GLU A 90 -0.08 -11.57 -7.75
C GLU A 90 -0.21 -12.31 -9.08
N SER A 91 -0.45 -11.57 -10.18
CA SER A 91 -0.64 -12.13 -11.53
C SER A 91 0.65 -12.59 -12.23
N GLU A 92 1.81 -12.46 -11.58
CA GLU A 92 3.14 -12.81 -12.12
C GLU A 92 3.69 -14.12 -11.58
#